data_AF-A0A9Q2FNI9-F1
#
_entry.id   AF-A0A9Q2FNI9-F1
#
_cell.length_a   1.000
_cell.length_b   1.000
_cell.length_c   1.000
_cell.angle_alpha   90.00
_cell.angle_beta   90.00
_cell.angle_gamma   90.00
#
_symmetry.space_group_name_H-M   'P 1'
#
loop_
_entity.id
_entity.type
_entity.pdbx_description
1 polymer ?
#
loop_
_entity_poly.entity_id
_entity_poly.type
_entity_poly.pdbx_seq_one_letter_code
_entity_poly.pdbx_strand_id
1 'polypeptide(L)'
;MINLEKPRYDHVFLDQLFQNILEDDISSPGARYPGGNYFQYPEHLSVSGYRICWQLLNDGVDIKNFRFLVLNILLKGGTESVEQRQNFKYVRARFKHLRFACANFDRRHRYPWSLNLVTSLMGHMQDAFKNRQIARTRIFGTILFLTILPAFYTLVRFQMRSFLPDSNKNMIAYHQRENAKIDSIVRKEKITAQDFHDLRKIISRRVAFNDTFRVLHSSHYLDKISLYLADINGEMGDYHDRLVEKNISKPGSYKENIFILDKKLINKIVHLIR
;
A
#
# COMPACT_ATOMS: atom_id res chain seq x y z
N MET A 1 -21.06 -4.75 16.60
CA MET A 1 -19.67 -4.50 16.16
C MET A 1 -19.12 -5.81 15.62
N ILE A 2 -18.50 -5.83 14.43
CA ILE A 2 -17.95 -7.06 13.85
C ILE A 2 -16.81 -7.57 14.72
N ASN A 3 -16.81 -8.87 15.03
CA ASN A 3 -15.66 -9.50 15.67
C ASN A 3 -14.55 -9.72 14.63
N LEU A 4 -13.49 -8.92 14.69
CA LEU A 4 -12.31 -9.06 13.83
C LEU A 4 -11.34 -10.13 14.32
N GLU A 5 -11.49 -10.61 15.55
CA GLU A 5 -10.63 -11.65 16.12
C GLU A 5 -11.09 -13.07 15.74
N LYS A 6 -12.31 -13.21 15.19
CA LYS A 6 -12.90 -14.51 14.81
C LYS A 6 -13.76 -14.44 13.52
N PRO A 7 -13.79 -15.50 12.70
CA PRO A 7 -12.83 -16.63 12.69
C PRO A 7 -11.40 -16.15 12.38
N ARG A 8 -10.41 -16.87 12.88
CA ARG A 8 -9.00 -16.60 12.55
C ARG A 8 -8.62 -17.36 11.29
N TYR A 9 -7.76 -16.75 10.49
CA TYR A 9 -7.08 -17.42 9.39
C TYR A 9 -5.83 -18.13 9.91
N ASP A 10 -5.52 -19.26 9.28
CA ASP A 10 -4.29 -20.01 9.55
C ASP A 10 -3.06 -19.20 9.10
N HIS A 11 -1.91 -19.48 9.70
CA HIS A 11 -0.63 -18.85 9.39
C HIS A 11 -0.27 -19.03 7.91
N VAL A 12 -0.61 -20.15 7.29
CA VAL A 12 -0.40 -20.38 5.85
C VAL A 12 -1.04 -19.27 4.99
N PHE A 13 -2.26 -18.82 5.31
CA PHE A 13 -2.92 -17.74 4.58
C PHE A 13 -2.24 -16.39 4.83
N LEU A 14 -1.80 -16.14 6.07
CA LEU A 14 -1.13 -14.89 6.43
C LEU A 14 0.27 -14.79 5.79
N ASP A 15 1.00 -15.89 5.76
CA ASP A 15 2.33 -15.99 5.16
C ASP A 15 2.23 -15.87 3.64
N GLN A 16 1.24 -16.51 3.01
CA GLN A 16 0.98 -16.32 1.58
C GLN A 16 0.62 -14.87 1.26
N LEU A 17 -0.27 -14.25 2.05
CA LEU A 17 -0.61 -12.83 1.86
C LEU A 17 0.60 -11.93 2.05
N PHE A 18 1.42 -12.21 3.06
CA PHE A 18 2.62 -11.42 3.30
C PHE A 18 3.65 -11.59 2.19
N GLN A 19 3.85 -12.80 1.70
CA GLN A 19 4.73 -13.08 0.56
C GLN A 19 4.26 -12.32 -0.68
N ASN A 20 2.96 -12.36 -0.99
CA ASN A 20 2.37 -11.58 -2.08
C ASN A 20 2.73 -10.10 -1.94
N ILE A 21 2.53 -9.50 -0.76
CA ILE A 21 2.84 -8.08 -0.49
C ILE A 21 4.33 -7.76 -0.71
N LEU A 22 5.23 -8.70 -0.45
CA LEU A 22 6.67 -8.51 -0.67
C LEU A 22 7.04 -8.56 -2.16
N GLU A 23 6.22 -9.22 -2.97
CA GLU A 23 6.39 -9.39 -4.41
C GLU A 23 5.64 -8.32 -5.24
N ASP A 24 4.77 -7.52 -4.62
CA ASP A 24 3.96 -6.45 -5.27
C ASP A 24 4.75 -5.49 -6.17
N ASP A 25 6.03 -5.25 -5.86
CA ASP A 25 6.90 -4.32 -6.57
C ASP A 25 7.85 -5.02 -7.57
N ILE A 26 7.77 -6.35 -7.74
CA ILE A 26 8.58 -7.12 -8.69
C ILE A 26 7.89 -7.10 -10.05
N SER A 27 8.49 -6.42 -11.04
CA SER A 27 7.98 -6.43 -12.40
C SER A 27 7.92 -7.85 -12.94
N SER A 28 6.82 -8.16 -13.64
CA SER A 28 6.61 -9.43 -14.33
C SER A 28 6.49 -9.17 -15.84
N PRO A 29 7.62 -8.96 -16.54
CA PRO A 29 7.59 -8.55 -17.94
C PRO A 29 6.82 -9.56 -18.80
N GLY A 30 5.84 -9.06 -19.55
CA GLY A 30 5.04 -9.89 -20.45
C GLY A 30 3.75 -10.44 -19.83
N ALA A 31 3.42 -10.07 -18.59
CA ALA A 31 2.10 -10.32 -18.02
C ALA A 31 1.02 -9.75 -18.95
N ARG A 32 0.04 -10.58 -19.33
CA ARG A 32 -1.08 -10.19 -20.18
C ARG A 32 -2.32 -9.96 -19.33
N TYR A 33 -3.07 -8.92 -19.65
CA TYR A 33 -4.38 -8.71 -19.05
C TYR A 33 -5.26 -9.93 -19.37
N PRO A 34 -5.81 -10.63 -18.36
CA PRO A 34 -6.54 -11.87 -18.59
C PRO A 34 -7.87 -11.69 -19.32
N GLY A 35 -8.41 -10.46 -19.39
CA GLY A 35 -9.70 -10.17 -20.02
C GLY A 35 -10.88 -10.79 -19.27
N GLY A 36 -12.09 -10.35 -19.61
CA GLY A 36 -13.33 -10.89 -19.04
C GLY A 36 -13.90 -10.06 -17.89
N ASN A 37 -15.19 -10.30 -17.62
CA ASN A 37 -15.94 -9.54 -16.63
C ASN A 37 -15.45 -9.84 -15.21
N TYR A 38 -15.47 -8.78 -14.41
CA TYR A 38 -15.31 -8.75 -12.96
C TYR A 38 -15.87 -10.01 -12.29
N PHE A 39 -15.03 -10.73 -11.57
CA PHE A 39 -15.47 -11.81 -10.69
C PHE A 39 -16.54 -11.28 -9.73
N GLN A 40 -17.68 -11.97 -9.63
CA GLN A 40 -18.73 -11.58 -8.69
C GLN A 40 -18.18 -11.66 -7.26
N TYR A 41 -18.14 -10.53 -6.59
CA TYR A 41 -17.66 -10.48 -5.21
C TYR A 41 -18.52 -11.38 -4.33
N PRO A 42 -17.91 -12.28 -3.53
CA PRO A 42 -18.62 -13.00 -2.49
C PRO A 42 -19.28 -12.01 -1.53
N GLU A 43 -20.48 -12.32 -1.02
CA GLU A 43 -21.26 -11.42 -0.15
C GLU A 43 -20.46 -10.97 1.11
N HIS A 44 -19.59 -11.85 1.61
CA HIS A 44 -18.79 -11.61 2.81
C HIS A 44 -17.38 -11.06 2.53
N LEU A 45 -17.05 -10.70 1.28
CA LEU A 45 -15.69 -10.30 0.88
C LEU A 45 -15.16 -9.10 1.67
N SER A 46 -16.00 -8.10 1.94
CA SER A 46 -15.60 -6.94 2.74
C SER A 46 -15.11 -7.37 4.14
N VAL A 47 -15.86 -8.26 4.79
CA VAL A 47 -15.54 -8.71 6.14
C VAL A 47 -14.33 -9.63 6.15
N SER A 48 -14.27 -10.64 5.27
CA SER A 48 -13.14 -11.57 5.19
C SER A 48 -11.85 -10.85 4.78
N GLY A 49 -11.94 -9.97 3.77
CA GLY A 49 -10.84 -9.15 3.27
C GLY A 49 -10.27 -8.21 4.33
N TYR A 50 -11.12 -7.48 5.06
CA TYR A 50 -10.63 -6.64 6.14
C TYR A 50 -10.06 -7.46 7.29
N ARG A 51 -10.68 -8.58 7.64
CA ARG A 51 -10.26 -9.43 8.76
C ARG A 51 -8.87 -10.03 8.56
N ILE A 52 -8.56 -10.59 7.39
CA ILE A 52 -7.23 -11.15 7.13
C ILE A 52 -6.14 -10.06 7.16
N CYS A 53 -6.43 -8.86 6.63
CA CYS A 53 -5.50 -7.73 6.70
C CYS A 53 -5.30 -7.21 8.13
N TRP A 54 -6.36 -7.22 8.95
CA TRP A 54 -6.29 -6.89 10.38
C TRP A 54 -5.41 -7.91 11.11
N GLN A 55 -5.65 -9.20 10.89
CA GLN A 55 -4.90 -10.28 11.52
C GLN A 55 -3.42 -10.25 11.11
N LEU A 56 -3.13 -9.99 9.82
CA LEU A 56 -1.77 -9.84 9.31
C LEU A 56 -0.97 -8.76 10.08
N LEU A 57 -1.59 -7.62 10.37
CA LEU A 57 -0.96 -6.58 11.18
C LEU A 57 -0.89 -6.96 12.66
N ASN A 58 -2.00 -7.42 13.22
CA ASN A 58 -2.14 -7.66 14.66
C ASN A 58 -1.24 -8.80 15.15
N ASP A 59 -1.10 -9.87 14.38
CA ASP A 59 -0.27 -11.02 14.71
C ASP A 59 1.19 -10.80 14.25
N GLY A 60 1.39 -10.08 13.14
CA GLY A 60 2.69 -9.92 12.51
C GLY A 60 3.53 -8.74 13.03
N VAL A 61 3.03 -7.93 13.96
CA VAL A 61 3.75 -6.77 14.50
C VAL A 61 3.72 -6.73 16.02
N ASP A 62 4.88 -6.99 16.62
CA ASP A 62 5.13 -6.61 18.01
C ASP A 62 5.51 -5.11 18.08
N ILE A 63 4.59 -4.31 18.60
CA ILE A 63 4.74 -2.86 18.70
C ILE A 63 5.81 -2.45 19.70
N LYS A 64 6.08 -3.24 20.73
CA LYS A 64 7.17 -2.96 21.67
C LYS A 64 8.50 -3.10 20.95
N ASN A 65 8.70 -4.22 20.24
CA ASN A 65 9.92 -4.46 19.46
C ASN A 65 10.07 -3.44 18.32
N PHE A 66 8.98 -3.10 17.63
CA PHE A 66 9.01 -2.07 16.60
C PHE A 66 9.41 -0.70 17.18
N ARG A 67 8.93 -0.34 18.37
CA ARG A 67 9.33 0.90 19.05
C ARG A 67 10.81 0.91 19.42
N PHE A 68 11.37 -0.20 19.88
CA PHE A 68 12.82 -0.32 20.09
C PHE A 68 13.61 -0.18 18.79
N LEU A 69 13.14 -0.78 17.69
CA LEU A 69 13.74 -0.62 16.37
C LEU A 69 13.75 0.85 15.92
N VAL A 70 12.62 1.55 16.04
CA VAL A 70 12.49 2.97 15.70
C VAL A 70 13.46 3.81 16.54
N LEU A 71 13.53 3.57 17.85
CA LEU A 71 14.45 4.27 18.75
C LEU A 71 15.92 4.05 18.35
N ASN A 72 16.30 2.82 18.04
CA ASN A 72 17.67 2.50 17.62
C ASN A 72 18.08 3.22 16.34
N ILE A 73 17.21 3.24 15.33
CA ILE A 73 17.46 3.95 14.07
C ILE A 73 17.51 5.47 14.31
N LEU A 74 16.59 5.98 15.13
CA LEU A 74 16.52 7.39 15.53
C LEU A 74 17.82 7.86 16.20
N LEU A 75 18.29 7.17 17.23
CA LEU A 75 19.48 7.55 18.00
C LEU A 75 20.75 7.56 17.11
N LYS A 76 20.88 6.57 16.23
CA LYS A 76 21.99 6.45 15.28
C LYS A 76 21.88 7.41 14.09
N GLY A 77 20.73 8.08 13.89
CA GLY A 77 20.48 8.92 12.73
C GLY A 77 20.30 8.15 11.42
N GLY A 78 20.09 6.83 11.51
CA GLY A 78 20.00 5.92 10.37
C GLY A 78 20.33 4.49 10.80
N THR A 79 20.39 3.58 9.84
CA THR A 79 20.87 2.22 10.06
C THR A 79 21.55 1.67 8.83
N GLU A 80 22.71 1.03 9.02
CA GLU A 80 23.40 0.22 8.00
C GLU A 80 23.10 -1.28 8.15
N SER A 81 22.41 -1.69 9.22
CA SER A 81 22.02 -3.08 9.42
C SER A 81 20.93 -3.46 8.42
N VAL A 82 21.25 -4.44 7.56
CA VAL A 82 20.32 -5.02 6.59
C VAL A 82 19.08 -5.56 7.31
N GLU A 83 19.27 -6.24 8.44
CA GLU A 83 18.20 -6.79 9.26
C GLU A 83 17.27 -5.68 9.79
N GLN A 84 17.82 -4.58 10.33
CA GLN A 84 17.00 -3.47 10.81
C GLN A 84 16.20 -2.80 9.68
N ARG A 85 16.82 -2.62 8.51
CA ARG A 85 16.13 -2.10 7.32
C ARG A 85 15.00 -3.02 6.87
N GLN A 86 15.25 -4.34 6.87
CA GLN A 86 14.27 -5.36 6.48
C GLN A 86 13.11 -5.42 7.48
N ASN A 87 13.39 -5.48 8.77
CA ASN A 87 12.38 -5.48 9.83
C ASN A 87 11.50 -4.22 9.75
N PHE A 88 12.10 -3.05 9.52
CA PHE A 88 11.35 -1.82 9.33
C PHE A 88 10.45 -1.88 8.08
N LYS A 89 10.98 -2.35 6.94
CA LYS A 89 10.23 -2.55 5.69
C LYS A 89 9.03 -3.47 5.92
N TYR A 90 9.22 -4.57 6.65
CA TYR A 90 8.21 -5.59 6.90
C TYR A 90 7.07 -5.09 7.80
N VAL A 91 7.39 -4.35 8.86
CA VAL A 91 6.36 -3.71 9.69
C VAL A 91 5.61 -2.66 8.86
N ARG A 92 6.32 -1.83 8.08
CA ARG A 92 5.70 -0.83 7.20
C ARG A 92 4.77 -1.46 6.16
N ALA A 93 5.15 -2.58 5.57
CA ALA A 93 4.33 -3.30 4.60
C ALA A 93 2.98 -3.71 5.20
N ARG A 94 2.97 -4.27 6.42
CA ARG A 94 1.73 -4.64 7.13
C ARG A 94 0.83 -3.44 7.44
N PHE A 95 1.39 -2.34 7.93
CA PHE A 95 0.63 -1.10 8.16
C PHE A 95 0.06 -0.52 6.86
N LYS A 96 0.87 -0.49 5.79
CA LYS A 96 0.46 -0.03 4.45
C LYS A 96 -0.70 -0.88 3.92
N HIS A 97 -0.62 -2.20 4.09
CA HIS A 97 -1.64 -3.14 3.63
C HIS A 97 -2.97 -2.96 4.35
N LEU A 98 -2.97 -2.89 5.69
CA LEU A 98 -4.20 -2.62 6.45
C LEU A 98 -4.77 -1.24 6.10
N ARG A 99 -3.93 -0.23 5.90
CA ARG A 99 -4.39 1.09 5.45
C ARG A 99 -5.11 0.99 4.11
N PHE A 100 -4.63 0.18 3.17
CA PHE A 100 -5.35 -0.08 1.91
C PHE A 100 -6.63 -0.89 2.12
N ALA A 101 -6.64 -1.85 3.04
CA ALA A 101 -7.87 -2.56 3.44
C ALA A 101 -8.97 -1.60 3.94
N CYS A 102 -8.62 -0.53 4.67
CA CYS A 102 -9.58 0.51 5.05
C CYS A 102 -10.16 1.29 3.85
N ALA A 103 -9.43 1.43 2.73
CA ALA A 103 -10.02 2.04 1.54
C ALA A 103 -10.86 1.05 0.73
N ASN A 104 -10.44 -0.20 0.66
CA ASN A 104 -11.05 -1.18 -0.22
C ASN A 104 -12.29 -1.84 0.39
N PHE A 105 -12.26 -2.16 1.69
CA PHE A 105 -13.29 -2.99 2.33
C PHE A 105 -14.19 -2.22 3.32
N ASP A 106 -13.76 -1.07 3.82
CA ASP A 106 -14.58 -0.28 4.73
C ASP A 106 -15.55 0.62 3.96
N ARG A 107 -16.80 0.70 4.42
CA ARG A 107 -17.87 1.51 3.81
C ARG A 107 -17.49 2.98 3.60
N ARG A 108 -16.57 3.51 4.41
CA ARG A 108 -16.13 4.91 4.32
C ARG A 108 -15.09 5.14 3.24
N HIS A 109 -14.48 4.08 2.69
CA HIS A 109 -13.40 4.10 1.69
C HIS A 109 -12.29 5.11 1.98
N ARG A 110 -11.95 5.25 3.27
CA ARG A 110 -10.97 6.23 3.75
C ARG A 110 -10.13 5.65 4.86
N TYR A 111 -8.91 6.14 4.95
CA TYR A 111 -8.01 5.76 6.01
C TYR A 111 -8.39 6.48 7.31
N PRO A 112 -8.42 5.79 8.45
CA PRO A 112 -8.36 6.47 9.74
C PRO A 112 -7.15 7.39 9.79
N TRP A 113 -7.33 8.61 10.32
CA TRP A 113 -6.28 9.62 10.29
C TRP A 113 -5.01 9.17 11.03
N SER A 114 -5.17 8.44 12.13
CA SER A 114 -4.06 7.95 12.97
C SER A 114 -3.26 6.85 12.27
N LEU A 115 -3.94 5.91 11.61
CA LEU A 115 -3.30 4.89 10.77
C LEU A 115 -2.57 5.53 9.58
N ASN A 116 -3.19 6.53 8.94
CA ASN A 116 -2.55 7.26 7.85
C ASN A 116 -1.31 8.02 8.32
N LEU A 117 -1.37 8.65 9.49
CA LEU A 117 -0.24 9.35 10.11
C LEU A 117 0.93 8.40 10.37
N VAL A 118 0.71 7.30 11.10
CA VAL A 118 1.76 6.30 11.40
C VAL A 118 2.38 5.76 10.12
N THR A 119 1.56 5.35 9.14
CA THR A 119 2.05 4.78 7.88
C THR A 119 2.87 5.81 7.07
N SER A 120 2.45 7.08 7.08
CA SER A 120 3.17 8.16 6.37
C SER A 120 4.50 8.49 7.05
N LEU A 121 4.52 8.55 8.39
CA LEU A 121 5.75 8.75 9.17
C LEU A 121 6.76 7.62 8.96
N MET A 122 6.29 6.36 8.89
CA MET A 122 7.15 5.24 8.53
C MET A 122 7.75 5.40 7.13
N GLY A 123 6.97 5.89 6.15
CA GLY A 123 7.47 6.22 4.82
C GLY A 123 8.57 7.29 4.87
N HIS A 124 8.29 8.45 5.46
CA HIS A 124 9.25 9.54 5.54
C HIS A 124 10.53 9.18 6.30
N MET A 125 10.41 8.44 7.41
CA MET A 125 11.56 7.94 8.16
C MET A 125 12.38 6.95 7.31
N GLN A 126 11.72 6.02 6.62
CA GLN A 126 12.39 5.05 5.74
C GLN A 126 13.19 5.74 4.65
N ASP A 127 12.58 6.69 3.96
CA ASP A 127 13.23 7.41 2.88
C ASP A 127 14.38 8.28 3.41
N ALA A 128 14.23 8.87 4.60
CA ALA A 128 15.29 9.64 5.23
C ALA A 128 16.53 8.79 5.57
N PHE A 129 16.36 7.63 6.22
CA PHE A 129 17.52 6.80 6.58
C PHE A 129 18.12 6.06 5.37
N LYS A 130 17.32 5.72 4.35
CA LYS A 130 17.85 5.17 3.08
C LYS A 130 18.75 6.17 2.37
N ASN A 131 18.36 7.45 2.37
CA ASN A 131 19.12 8.54 1.75
C ASN A 131 20.17 9.17 2.69
N ARG A 132 20.48 8.53 3.83
CA ARG A 132 21.46 8.99 4.83
C ARG A 132 21.20 10.42 5.36
N GLN A 133 19.93 10.86 5.39
CA GLN A 133 19.51 12.18 5.84
C GLN A 133 19.32 12.21 7.36
N ILE A 134 20.41 12.27 8.13
CA ILE A 134 20.42 12.12 9.60
C ILE A 134 19.40 13.02 10.31
N ALA A 135 19.36 14.32 9.98
CA ALA A 135 18.44 15.26 10.60
C ALA A 135 16.96 14.88 10.36
N ARG A 136 16.61 14.49 9.13
CA ARG A 136 15.24 14.07 8.80
C ARG A 136 14.89 12.73 9.42
N THR A 137 15.83 11.78 9.47
CA THR A 137 15.66 10.51 10.19
C THR A 137 15.33 10.78 11.65
N ARG A 138 16.02 11.74 12.28
CA ARG A 138 15.76 12.11 13.66
C ARG A 138 14.40 12.75 13.87
N ILE A 139 14.01 13.71 13.02
CA ILE A 139 12.71 14.39 13.11
C ILE A 139 11.57 13.37 12.93
N PHE A 140 11.55 12.64 11.82
CA PHE A 140 10.48 11.68 11.55
C PHE A 140 10.49 10.50 12.52
N GLY A 141 11.68 10.06 12.95
CA GLY A 141 11.83 9.00 13.94
C GLY A 141 11.28 9.39 15.31
N THR A 142 11.51 10.63 15.78
CA THR A 142 10.93 11.13 17.04
C THR A 142 9.41 11.17 16.96
N ILE A 143 8.85 11.74 15.88
CA ILE A 143 7.39 11.82 15.74
C ILE A 143 6.80 10.40 15.63
N LEU A 144 7.42 9.51 14.85
CA LEU A 144 6.99 8.12 14.74
C LEU A 144 7.00 7.42 16.11
N PHE A 145 8.09 7.56 16.87
CA PHE A 145 8.23 6.98 18.21
C PHE A 145 7.12 7.42 19.16
N LEU A 146 6.72 8.70 19.11
CA LEU A 146 5.60 9.23 19.89
C LEU A 146 4.25 8.63 19.45
N THR A 147 4.02 8.50 18.14
CA THR A 147 2.77 7.92 17.59
C THR A 147 2.65 6.40 17.77
N ILE A 148 3.70 5.70 18.19
CA ILE A 148 3.65 4.28 18.52
C ILE A 148 3.77 4.03 20.03
N LEU A 149 3.70 5.08 20.86
CA LEU A 149 3.54 4.93 22.30
C LEU A 149 2.26 4.15 22.63
N PRO A 150 2.21 3.36 23.72
CA PRO A 150 1.05 2.52 24.05
C PRO A 150 -0.28 3.28 24.06
N ALA A 151 -0.32 4.50 24.63
CA ALA A 151 -1.53 5.32 24.67
C ALA A 151 -2.01 5.73 23.27
N PHE A 152 -1.12 6.26 22.43
CA PHE A 152 -1.48 6.65 21.06
C PHE A 152 -1.80 5.41 20.20
N TYR A 153 -1.03 4.34 20.32
CA TYR A 153 -1.27 3.12 19.56
C TYR A 153 -2.60 2.45 19.94
N THR A 154 -3.04 2.58 21.19
CA THR A 154 -4.39 2.16 21.60
C THR A 154 -5.47 2.92 20.83
N LEU A 155 -5.29 4.23 20.60
CA LEU A 155 -6.17 5.02 19.73
C LEU A 155 -6.12 4.56 18.26
N VAL A 156 -4.94 4.23 17.73
CA VAL A 156 -4.79 3.66 16.37
C VAL A 156 -5.58 2.36 16.28
N ARG A 157 -5.37 1.42 17.23
CA ARG A 157 -6.13 0.16 17.29
C ARG A 157 -7.63 0.37 17.41
N PHE A 158 -8.07 1.30 18.24
CA PHE A 158 -9.49 1.62 18.39
C PHE A 158 -10.13 2.06 17.05
N GLN A 159 -9.46 2.96 16.32
CA GLN A 159 -9.95 3.40 15.01
C GLN A 159 -9.96 2.28 13.97
N MET A 160 -8.94 1.41 13.99
CA MET A 160 -8.87 0.25 13.10
C MET A 160 -9.93 -0.82 13.43
N ARG A 161 -10.36 -0.94 14.71
CA ARG A 161 -11.47 -1.83 15.14
C ARG A 161 -12.84 -1.26 14.83
N SER A 162 -12.94 0.05 14.62
CA SER A 162 -14.17 0.74 14.23
C SER A 162 -14.53 0.51 12.75
N PHE A 163 -14.27 -0.69 12.24
CA PHE A 163 -14.53 -1.12 10.87
C PHE A 163 -16.03 -1.22 10.61
N LEU A 164 -16.46 -0.72 9.45
CA LEU A 164 -17.83 -0.86 8.97
C LEU A 164 -17.79 -1.63 7.65
N PRO A 165 -18.41 -2.83 7.59
CA PRO A 165 -18.42 -3.62 6.38
C PRO A 165 -19.13 -2.85 5.27
N ASP A 166 -18.67 -3.07 4.06
CA ASP A 166 -19.28 -2.51 2.87
C ASP A 166 -20.01 -3.58 2.05
N SER A 167 -20.94 -3.14 1.22
CA SER A 167 -21.63 -4.01 0.28
C SER A 167 -20.83 -4.16 -1.02
N ASN A 168 -21.03 -5.28 -1.72
CA ASN A 168 -20.39 -5.49 -3.03
C ASN A 168 -20.70 -4.39 -4.03
N LYS A 169 -21.95 -3.88 -4.04
CA LYS A 169 -22.37 -2.76 -4.88
C LYS A 169 -21.55 -1.51 -4.63
N ASN A 170 -21.32 -1.16 -3.37
CA ASN A 170 -20.55 0.02 -2.99
C ASN A 170 -19.05 -0.14 -3.28
N MET A 171 -18.48 -1.32 -3.02
CA MET A 171 -17.08 -1.61 -3.38
C MET A 171 -16.86 -1.50 -4.90
N ILE A 172 -17.77 -2.05 -5.70
CA ILE A 172 -17.75 -1.90 -7.17
C ILE A 172 -17.84 -0.42 -7.55
N ALA A 173 -18.77 0.34 -6.96
CA ALA A 173 -18.91 1.77 -7.23
C ALA A 173 -17.65 2.56 -6.82
N TYR A 174 -17.00 2.19 -5.72
CA TYR A 174 -15.72 2.78 -5.30
C TYR A 174 -14.62 2.50 -6.33
N HIS A 175 -14.49 1.26 -6.78
CA HIS A 175 -13.54 0.87 -7.80
C HIS A 175 -13.80 1.55 -9.16
N GLN A 176 -15.07 1.79 -9.52
CA GLN A 176 -15.43 2.56 -10.71
C GLN A 176 -15.03 4.04 -10.57
N ARG A 177 -15.20 4.64 -9.39
CA ARG A 177 -14.71 6.01 -9.12
C ARG A 177 -13.19 6.10 -9.20
N GLU A 178 -12.47 5.07 -8.75
CA GLU A 178 -11.02 4.98 -8.92
C GLU A 178 -10.64 4.85 -10.39
N ASN A 179 -11.33 4.00 -11.15
CA ASN A 179 -11.12 3.86 -12.60
C ASN A 179 -11.33 5.18 -13.33
N ALA A 180 -12.38 5.94 -12.99
CA ALA A 180 -12.62 7.26 -13.57
C ALA A 180 -11.51 8.28 -13.26
N LYS A 181 -10.90 8.21 -12.06
CA LYS A 181 -9.73 9.03 -11.71
C LYS A 181 -8.48 8.62 -12.46
N ILE A 182 -8.28 7.31 -12.67
CA ILE A 182 -7.19 6.81 -13.51
C ILE A 182 -7.39 7.35 -14.94
N ASP A 183 -8.60 7.19 -15.51
CA ASP A 183 -8.93 7.63 -16.87
C ASP A 183 -8.67 9.13 -17.06
N SER A 184 -9.05 9.96 -16.08
CA SER A 184 -8.81 11.40 -16.14
C SER A 184 -7.33 11.79 -16.06
N ILE A 185 -6.48 10.99 -15.42
CA ILE A 185 -5.03 11.20 -15.37
C ILE A 185 -4.37 10.74 -16.67
N VAL A 186 -4.68 9.53 -17.16
CA VAL A 186 -4.00 8.94 -18.33
C VAL A 186 -4.38 9.61 -19.66
N ARG A 187 -5.52 10.33 -19.71
CA ARG A 187 -5.91 11.15 -20.86
C ARG A 187 -5.14 12.45 -20.98
N LYS A 188 -4.48 12.91 -19.90
CA LYS A 188 -3.65 14.11 -19.97
C LYS A 188 -2.43 13.79 -20.82
N GLU A 189 -2.09 14.68 -21.76
CA GLU A 189 -0.83 14.57 -22.53
C GLU A 189 0.41 14.66 -21.63
N LYS A 190 0.24 15.34 -20.49
CA LYS A 190 1.27 15.79 -19.58
C LYS A 190 0.73 15.69 -18.15
N ILE A 191 1.41 14.94 -17.29
CA ILE A 191 0.99 14.70 -15.92
C ILE A 191 1.97 15.33 -14.92
N THR A 192 1.45 15.76 -13.78
CA THR A 192 2.27 16.28 -12.67
C THR A 192 2.79 15.13 -11.80
N ALA A 193 3.78 15.40 -10.94
CA ALA A 193 4.20 14.41 -9.94
C ALA A 193 3.07 14.05 -8.96
N GLN A 194 2.15 14.98 -8.69
CA GLN A 194 0.97 14.70 -7.87
C GLN A 194 0.01 13.74 -8.59
N ASP A 195 -0.26 13.97 -9.88
CA ASP A 195 -1.06 13.05 -10.70
C ASP A 195 -0.46 11.65 -10.71
N PHE A 196 0.85 11.54 -10.92
CA PHE A 196 1.55 10.25 -10.93
C PHE A 196 1.53 9.57 -9.57
N HIS A 197 1.72 10.32 -8.48
CA HIS A 197 1.60 9.79 -7.12
C HIS A 197 0.19 9.28 -6.84
N ASP A 198 -0.84 10.00 -7.27
CA ASP A 198 -2.23 9.58 -7.10
C ASP A 198 -2.58 8.35 -7.94
N LEU A 199 -2.08 8.27 -9.18
CA LEU A 199 -2.16 7.09 -10.02
C LEU A 199 -1.51 5.88 -9.34
N ARG A 200 -0.25 6.01 -8.88
CA ARG A 200 0.49 4.93 -8.21
C ARG A 200 -0.24 4.46 -6.96
N LYS A 201 -0.80 5.39 -6.19
CA LYS A 201 -1.58 5.09 -4.98
C LYS A 201 -2.84 4.28 -5.27
N ILE A 202 -3.56 4.59 -6.37
CA ILE A 202 -4.73 3.79 -6.79
C ILE A 202 -4.28 2.40 -7.24
N ILE A 203 -3.24 2.29 -8.06
CA ILE A 203 -2.71 0.99 -8.51
C ILE A 203 -2.25 0.13 -7.32
N SER A 204 -1.47 0.68 -6.38
CA SER A 204 -1.05 -0.06 -5.18
C SER A 204 -2.24 -0.49 -4.30
N ARG A 205 -3.34 0.27 -4.27
CA ARG A 205 -4.57 -0.16 -3.60
C ARG A 205 -5.24 -1.34 -4.32
N ARG A 206 -5.22 -1.33 -5.65
CA ARG A 206 -5.77 -2.39 -6.50
C ARG A 206 -4.96 -3.68 -6.37
N VAL A 207 -3.62 -3.58 -6.34
CA VAL A 207 -2.70 -4.68 -6.02
C VAL A 207 -3.10 -5.30 -4.68
N ALA A 208 -3.07 -4.51 -3.61
CA ALA A 208 -3.40 -4.98 -2.26
C ALA A 208 -4.81 -5.60 -2.15
N PHE A 209 -5.81 -5.06 -2.86
CA PHE A 209 -7.14 -5.67 -2.93
C PHE A 209 -7.08 -7.06 -3.57
N ASN A 210 -6.42 -7.18 -4.73
CA ASN A 210 -6.31 -8.43 -5.47
C ASN A 210 -5.50 -9.48 -4.70
N ASP A 211 -4.41 -9.09 -4.03
CA ASP A 211 -3.61 -10.02 -3.24
C ASP A 211 -4.34 -10.55 -2.02
N THR A 212 -5.10 -9.69 -1.34
CA THR A 212 -6.04 -10.15 -0.31
C THR A 212 -7.10 -11.08 -0.91
N PHE A 213 -7.64 -10.75 -2.08
CA PHE A 213 -8.73 -11.51 -2.67
C PHE A 213 -8.28 -12.90 -3.15
N ARG A 214 -7.14 -13.00 -3.82
CA ARG A 214 -6.60 -14.28 -4.34
C ARG A 214 -6.19 -15.25 -3.24
N VAL A 215 -5.78 -14.74 -2.08
CA VAL A 215 -5.50 -15.56 -0.89
C VAL A 215 -6.79 -16.12 -0.30
N LEU A 216 -7.86 -15.33 -0.26
CA LEU A 216 -9.16 -15.78 0.27
C LEU A 216 -9.90 -16.69 -0.71
N HIS A 217 -9.68 -16.50 -2.01
CA HIS A 217 -10.36 -17.22 -3.08
C HIS A 217 -9.36 -17.55 -4.19
N SER A 218 -8.88 -18.79 -4.23
CA SER A 218 -7.98 -19.24 -5.29
C SER A 218 -8.67 -19.17 -6.64
N SER A 219 -8.04 -18.47 -7.59
CA SER A 219 -8.56 -18.32 -8.95
C SER A 219 -7.42 -18.00 -9.89
N HIS A 220 -7.29 -18.79 -10.95
CA HIS A 220 -6.31 -18.56 -12.01
C HIS A 220 -6.48 -17.16 -12.65
N TYR A 221 -7.68 -16.59 -12.63
CA TYR A 221 -7.91 -15.21 -13.06
C TYR A 221 -7.25 -14.20 -12.11
N LEU A 222 -7.42 -14.37 -10.80
CA LEU A 222 -6.86 -13.45 -9.79
C LEU A 222 -5.32 -13.53 -9.75
N ASP A 223 -4.75 -14.71 -10.03
CA ASP A 223 -3.31 -14.87 -10.17
C ASP A 223 -2.78 -14.12 -11.40
N LYS A 224 -3.45 -14.24 -12.55
CA LYS A 224 -3.10 -13.47 -13.76
C LYS A 224 -3.25 -11.96 -13.56
N ILE A 225 -4.32 -11.52 -12.88
CA ILE A 225 -4.50 -10.10 -12.52
C ILE A 225 -3.39 -9.65 -11.56
N SER A 226 -2.96 -10.48 -10.60
CA SER A 226 -1.87 -10.15 -9.68
C SER A 226 -0.58 -9.88 -10.45
N LEU A 227 -0.18 -10.80 -11.34
CA LEU A 227 1.01 -10.63 -12.19
C LEU A 227 0.92 -9.37 -13.06
N TYR A 228 -0.26 -9.09 -13.61
CA TYR A 228 -0.48 -7.89 -14.43
C TYR A 228 -0.37 -6.59 -13.61
N LEU A 229 -0.93 -6.57 -12.40
CA LEU A 229 -0.86 -5.44 -11.49
C LEU A 229 0.56 -5.23 -10.93
N ALA A 230 1.27 -6.31 -10.60
CA ALA A 230 2.67 -6.27 -10.17
C ALA A 230 3.57 -5.70 -11.27
N ASP A 231 3.34 -6.08 -12.53
CA ASP A 231 4.07 -5.52 -13.68
C ASP A 231 3.82 -4.02 -13.86
N ILE A 232 2.56 -3.55 -13.73
CA ILE A 232 2.25 -2.10 -13.73
C ILE A 232 2.94 -1.41 -12.55
N ASN A 233 2.82 -1.97 -11.34
CA ASN A 233 3.35 -1.34 -10.12
C ASN A 233 4.89 -1.29 -10.13
N GLY A 234 5.55 -2.31 -10.68
CA GLY A 234 6.99 -2.35 -10.93
C GLY A 234 7.43 -1.30 -11.96
N GLU A 235 6.78 -1.24 -13.14
CA GLU A 235 7.10 -0.22 -14.17
C GLU A 235 6.88 1.21 -13.64
N MET A 236 5.86 1.42 -12.79
CA MET A 236 5.66 2.70 -12.09
C MET A 236 6.74 2.98 -11.04
N GLY A 237 7.27 1.94 -10.37
CA GLY A 237 8.41 2.04 -9.47
C GLY A 237 9.66 2.54 -10.20
N ASP A 238 10.03 1.87 -11.29
CA ASP A 238 11.20 2.24 -12.12
C ASP A 238 11.05 3.64 -12.73
N TYR A 239 9.83 4.02 -13.10
CA TYR A 239 9.54 5.38 -13.58
C TYR A 239 9.71 6.42 -12.46
N HIS A 240 9.22 6.14 -11.25
CA HIS A 240 9.39 7.02 -10.09
C HIS A 240 10.87 7.25 -9.77
N ASP A 241 11.68 6.19 -9.77
CA ASP A 241 13.08 6.28 -9.38
C ASP A 241 13.87 7.10 -10.41
N ARG A 242 13.60 6.93 -11.71
CA ARG A 242 14.12 7.81 -12.77
C ARG A 242 13.70 9.27 -12.63
N LEU A 243 12.47 9.55 -12.17
CA LEU A 243 12.04 10.92 -11.89
C LEU A 243 12.80 11.51 -10.71
N VAL A 244 13.01 10.73 -9.64
CA VAL A 244 13.77 11.17 -8.46
C VAL A 244 15.22 11.47 -8.82
N GLU A 245 15.87 10.59 -9.59
CA GLU A 245 17.23 10.82 -10.10
C GLU A 245 17.35 12.12 -10.90
N LYS A 246 16.44 12.35 -11.86
CA LYS A 246 16.39 13.59 -12.66
C LYS A 246 16.17 14.85 -11.81
N ASN A 247 15.40 14.75 -10.72
CA ASN A 247 15.17 15.85 -9.79
C ASN A 247 16.38 16.16 -8.91
N ILE A 248 17.17 15.15 -8.54
CA ILE A 248 18.43 15.35 -7.83
C ILE A 248 19.41 16.13 -8.72
N SER A 249 19.35 15.95 -10.05
CA SER A 249 20.15 16.71 -11.02
C SER A 249 19.69 18.18 -11.20
N LYS A 250 18.44 18.53 -10.85
CA LYS A 250 17.88 19.90 -10.92
C LYS A 250 16.91 20.16 -9.75
N PRO A 251 17.40 20.60 -8.58
CA PRO A 251 16.57 20.83 -7.41
C PRO A 251 15.64 22.03 -7.59
N GLY A 252 14.34 21.75 -7.74
CA GLY A 252 13.27 22.76 -7.88
C GLY A 252 11.97 22.15 -8.40
N SER A 253 12.05 21.06 -9.15
CA SER A 253 10.95 20.67 -10.02
C SER A 253 9.96 19.64 -9.48
N TYR A 254 10.11 19.01 -8.31
CA TYR A 254 9.26 17.84 -8.02
C TYR A 254 7.75 18.15 -8.02
N LYS A 255 7.32 19.34 -7.59
CA LYS A 255 5.90 19.76 -7.67
C LYS A 255 5.51 20.46 -8.98
N GLU A 256 6.49 20.98 -9.74
CA GLU A 256 6.29 21.71 -11.01
C GLU A 256 6.63 20.86 -12.25
N ASN A 257 7.12 19.63 -12.04
CA ASN A 257 7.50 18.70 -13.10
C ASN A 257 6.28 18.15 -13.77
N ILE A 258 6.09 18.63 -14.97
CA ILE A 258 5.18 18.04 -15.93
C ILE A 258 5.99 17.03 -16.76
N PHE A 259 5.54 15.79 -16.83
CA PHE A 259 6.19 14.74 -17.62
C PHE A 259 5.18 13.93 -18.43
N ILE A 260 5.70 13.26 -19.45
CA ILE A 260 4.92 12.40 -20.35
C ILE A 260 5.06 10.97 -19.84
N LEU A 261 3.93 10.34 -19.52
CA LEU A 261 3.91 8.93 -19.14
C LEU A 261 4.19 8.05 -20.37
N ASP A 262 4.93 6.97 -20.18
CA ASP A 262 5.20 6.02 -21.26
C ASP A 262 3.88 5.47 -21.83
N LYS A 263 3.73 5.53 -23.16
CA LYS A 263 2.56 5.00 -23.89
C LYS A 263 2.31 3.53 -23.59
N LYS A 264 3.37 2.72 -23.41
CA LYS A 264 3.22 1.30 -23.05
C LYS A 264 2.54 1.13 -21.70
N LEU A 265 2.96 1.92 -20.70
CA LEU A 265 2.38 1.93 -19.37
C LEU A 265 0.93 2.46 -19.38
N ILE A 266 0.67 3.53 -20.14
CA ILE A 266 -0.69 4.04 -20.37
C ILE A 266 -1.59 2.93 -20.90
N ASN A 267 -1.19 2.23 -21.96
CA ASN A 267 -1.99 1.18 -22.56
C ASN A 267 -2.31 0.06 -21.56
N LYS A 268 -1.34 -0.35 -20.73
CA LYS A 268 -1.57 -1.35 -19.70
C LYS A 268 -2.60 -0.90 -18.67
N ILE A 269 -2.47 0.34 -18.19
CA ILE A 269 -3.38 0.93 -17.22
C ILE A 269 -4.79 1.10 -17.83
N VAL A 270 -4.88 1.46 -19.10
CA VAL A 270 -6.17 1.58 -19.82
C VAL A 270 -6.85 0.22 -19.94
N HIS A 271 -6.13 -0.87 -20.21
CA HIS A 271 -6.69 -2.22 -20.20
C HIS A 271 -7.20 -2.65 -18.82
N LEU A 272 -6.61 -2.16 -17.74
CA LEU A 272 -7.05 -2.49 -16.37
C LEU A 272 -8.41 -1.88 -16.02
N ILE A 273 -8.72 -0.69 -16.57
CA ILE A 273 -9.91 0.09 -16.17
C ILE A 273 -11.10 -0.04 -17.11
N ARG A 274 -10.90 -0.64 -18.30
CA ARG A 274 -11.94 -0.95 -19.28
C ARG A 274 -12.47 -2.36 -19.04
#